data_AF-A0A3N5S6C0-F1
#
_entry.id   AF-A0A3N5S6C0-F1
#
_cell.length_a   1.000
_cell.length_b   1.000
_cell.length_c   1.000
_cell.angle_alpha   90.00
_cell.angle_beta   90.00
_cell.angle_gamma   90.00
#
_symmetry.space_group_name_H-M   'P 1'
#
loop_
_entity.id
_entity.type
_entity.pdbx_description
1 polymer ?
#
loop_
_entity_poly.entity_id
_entity_poly.type
_entity_poly.pdbx_seq_one_letter_code
_entity_poly.pdbx_strand_id
1 'polypeptide(L)'
;MKSRISLYALIILILIALGSIWLFSLQEDPEPLPVLPATIDRDCAPWDGSAFTVSIPIEESAIDISIYQSPDIRSPVTFSFPDETMRIGNAFLLLPGTSPEPLTGKVSFQRVEQGFTVEGEFDLLTATGKQFKGRFKAEWENQPIYCG
;
A
#
# COMPACT_ATOMS: atom_id res chain seq x y z
N MET A 1 -24.46 6.21 -58.25
CA MET A 1 -23.85 5.23 -57.32
C MET A 1 -22.73 5.81 -56.44
N LYS A 2 -21.83 6.69 -56.93
CA LYS A 2 -20.76 7.32 -56.12
C LYS A 2 -21.22 8.08 -54.86
N SER A 3 -22.35 8.80 -54.92
CA SER A 3 -22.87 9.58 -53.79
C SER A 3 -23.32 8.72 -52.59
N ARG A 4 -23.84 7.51 -52.83
CA ARG A 4 -24.28 6.62 -51.75
C ARG A 4 -23.10 6.01 -51.00
N ILE A 5 -22.02 5.66 -51.70
CA ILE A 5 -20.79 5.11 -51.11
C ILE A 5 -20.13 6.15 -50.18
N SER A 6 -20.11 7.43 -50.59
CA SER A 6 -19.60 8.52 -49.76
C SER A 6 -20.39 8.70 -48.46
N LEU A 7 -21.70 8.44 -48.48
CA LEU A 7 -22.58 8.63 -47.33
C LEU A 7 -22.40 7.50 -46.30
N TYR A 8 -22.22 6.26 -46.76
CA TYR A 8 -21.89 5.13 -45.88
C TYR A 8 -20.51 5.28 -45.23
N ALA A 9 -19.50 5.74 -45.98
CA ALA A 9 -18.17 5.98 -45.43
C ALA A 9 -18.20 7.02 -44.29
N LEU A 10 -18.98 8.08 -44.44
CA LEU A 10 -19.12 9.12 -43.41
C LEU A 10 -19.80 8.58 -42.14
N ILE A 11 -20.86 7.78 -42.28
CA ILE A 11 -21.57 7.18 -41.14
C ILE A 11 -20.66 6.23 -40.36
N ILE A 12 -19.89 5.38 -41.05
CA ILE A 12 -18.94 4.47 -40.41
C ILE A 12 -17.88 5.25 -39.62
N LEU A 13 -17.37 6.34 -40.19
CA LEU A 13 -16.34 7.16 -39.55
C LEU A 13 -16.89 7.87 -38.30
N ILE A 14 -18.14 8.32 -38.34
CA ILE A 14 -18.83 8.89 -37.18
C ILE A 14 -19.03 7.83 -36.07
N LEU A 15 -19.41 6.61 -36.42
CA LEU A 15 -19.58 5.53 -35.45
C LEU A 15 -18.26 5.13 -34.78
N ILE A 16 -17.16 5.09 -35.53
CA ILE A 16 -15.82 4.83 -34.98
C ILE A 16 -15.39 5.97 -34.04
N ALA A 17 -15.62 7.23 -34.44
CA ALA A 17 -15.31 8.38 -33.59
C ALA A 17 -16.11 8.35 -32.29
N LEU A 18 -17.43 8.12 -32.35
CA LEU A 18 -18.28 8.02 -31.17
C LEU A 18 -17.91 6.85 -30.26
N GLY A 19 -17.59 5.69 -30.83
CA GLY A 19 -17.13 4.52 -30.08
C GLY A 19 -15.79 4.76 -29.39
N SER A 20 -14.85 5.45 -30.04
CA SER A 20 -13.56 5.80 -29.45
C SER A 20 -13.70 6.76 -28.27
N ILE A 21 -14.56 7.79 -28.39
CA ILE A 21 -14.81 8.75 -27.30
C ILE A 21 -15.40 8.04 -26.08
N TRP A 22 -16.33 7.10 -26.30
CA TRP A 22 -16.91 6.28 -25.22
C TRP A 22 -15.88 5.41 -24.50
N LEU A 23 -14.94 4.83 -25.23
CA LEU A 23 -13.85 4.02 -24.67
C LEU A 23 -12.90 4.84 -23.80
N PHE A 24 -12.60 6.08 -24.18
CA PHE A 24 -11.74 6.97 -23.38
C PHE A 24 -12.48 7.56 -22.18
N SER A 25 -13.79 7.81 -22.24
CA SER A 25 -14.56 8.30 -21.10
C SER A 25 -14.76 7.26 -19.99
N LEU A 26 -14.60 5.96 -20.28
CA LEU A 26 -14.67 4.90 -19.26
C LEU A 26 -13.37 4.77 -18.45
N GLN A 27 -12.32 5.49 -18.84
CA GLN A 27 -11.06 5.51 -18.12
C GLN A 27 -11.08 6.69 -17.14
N GLU A 28 -11.91 6.57 -16.10
CA GLU A 28 -11.79 7.44 -14.92
C GLU A 28 -10.46 7.13 -14.23
N ASP A 29 -9.60 8.15 -14.11
CA ASP A 29 -8.38 8.03 -13.31
C ASP A 29 -8.78 7.71 -11.86
N PRO A 30 -8.27 6.61 -11.27
CA PRO A 30 -8.60 6.28 -9.89
C PRO A 30 -8.16 7.43 -8.98
N GLU A 31 -9.03 7.84 -8.06
CA GLU A 31 -8.72 8.90 -7.10
C GLU A 31 -7.40 8.59 -6.38
N PRO A 32 -6.50 9.59 -6.24
CA PRO A 32 -5.21 9.37 -5.61
C PRO A 32 -5.42 8.93 -4.15
N LEU A 33 -4.83 7.79 -3.78
CA LEU A 33 -4.89 7.26 -2.42
C LEU A 33 -4.36 8.27 -1.40
N PRO A 34 -4.99 8.37 -0.22
CA PRO A 34 -4.51 9.26 0.83
C PRO A 34 -3.10 8.86 1.27
N VAL A 35 -2.25 9.86 1.49
CA VAL A 35 -0.88 9.68 2.00
C VAL A 35 -0.88 9.99 3.49
N LEU A 36 -0.68 8.98 4.33
CA LEU A 36 -0.67 9.09 5.77
C LEU A 36 0.76 9.30 6.29
N PRO A 37 0.98 10.19 7.28
CA PRO A 37 2.23 10.21 8.01
C PRO A 37 2.37 8.92 8.81
N ALA A 38 3.59 8.42 8.95
CA ALA A 38 3.89 7.22 9.73
C ALA A 38 5.24 7.36 10.43
N THR A 39 5.50 6.49 11.39
CA THR A 39 6.81 6.37 12.04
C THR A 39 7.39 4.99 11.80
N ILE A 40 8.72 4.89 11.77
CA ILE A 40 9.44 3.61 11.81
C ILE A 40 10.24 3.54 13.08
N ASP A 41 9.95 2.53 13.87
CA ASP A 41 10.81 2.09 14.96
C ASP A 41 11.66 0.92 14.47
N ARG A 42 12.95 0.92 14.81
CA ARG A 42 13.84 -0.21 14.56
C ARG A 42 14.03 -0.96 15.87
N ASP A 43 13.69 -2.22 15.81
CA ASP A 43 13.75 -3.12 16.93
C ASP A 43 15.08 -3.91 16.92
N CYS A 44 15.66 -4.10 18.11
CA CYS A 44 16.96 -4.75 18.29
C CYS A 44 16.87 -6.27 18.34
N ALA A 45 15.71 -6.84 18.05
CA ALA A 45 15.40 -8.25 18.17
C ALA A 45 15.30 -8.96 16.80
N PRO A 46 16.38 -9.08 16.00
CA PRO A 46 16.28 -9.69 14.68
C PRO A 46 16.01 -11.21 14.70
N TRP A 47 16.11 -11.87 15.86
CA TRP A 47 15.88 -13.32 16.03
C TRP A 47 14.60 -13.67 16.79
N ASP A 48 14.05 -12.76 17.61
CA ASP A 48 12.86 -12.98 18.43
C ASP A 48 11.81 -11.84 18.36
N GLY A 49 12.02 -10.85 17.49
CA GLY A 49 11.14 -9.71 17.31
C GLY A 49 11.17 -9.14 15.90
N SER A 50 10.75 -7.89 15.77
CA SER A 50 10.79 -7.21 14.48
C SER A 50 12.18 -6.67 14.20
N ALA A 51 12.56 -6.58 12.93
CA ALA A 51 13.72 -5.79 12.54
C ALA A 51 13.34 -4.30 12.47
N PHE A 52 12.11 -4.02 12.05
CA PHE A 52 11.49 -2.71 12.13
C PHE A 52 9.97 -2.83 12.16
N THR A 53 9.31 -1.84 12.75
CA THR A 53 7.85 -1.71 12.76
C THR A 53 7.47 -0.34 12.22
N VAL A 54 6.55 -0.33 11.25
CA VAL A 54 5.95 0.89 10.72
C VAL A 54 4.61 1.10 11.41
N SER A 55 4.44 2.24 12.08
CA SER A 55 3.21 2.63 12.75
C SER A 55 2.51 3.74 11.98
N ILE A 56 1.28 3.47 11.54
CA ILE A 56 0.46 4.39 10.74
C ILE A 56 -0.75 4.78 11.60
N PRO A 57 -0.81 6.01 12.15
CA PRO A 57 -1.98 6.48 12.88
C PRO A 57 -3.21 6.59 11.95
N ILE A 58 -4.34 6.06 12.39
CA ILE A 58 -5.63 6.14 11.70
C ILE A 58 -6.71 6.50 12.73
N GLU A 59 -7.16 7.75 12.69
CA GLU A 59 -8.17 8.28 13.62
C GLU A 59 -7.76 8.06 15.09
N GLU A 60 -8.51 7.23 15.83
CA GLU A 60 -8.25 6.86 17.23
C GLU A 60 -7.49 5.54 17.37
N SER A 61 -6.97 5.00 16.27
CA SER A 61 -6.28 3.71 16.18
C SER A 61 -4.93 3.85 15.48
N ALA A 62 -4.16 2.76 15.42
CA ALA A 62 -2.95 2.70 14.62
C ALA A 62 -2.86 1.35 13.89
N ILE A 63 -2.30 1.36 12.68
CA ILE A 63 -1.86 0.14 12.01
C ILE A 63 -0.37 -0.03 12.25
N ASP A 64 0.00 -1.16 12.83
CA ASP A 64 1.39 -1.56 13.03
C ASP A 64 1.76 -2.66 12.04
N ILE A 65 2.82 -2.45 11.28
CA ILE A 65 3.36 -3.39 10.31
C ILE A 65 4.77 -3.74 10.75
N SER A 66 4.93 -4.90 11.35
CA SER A 66 6.22 -5.43 11.80
C SER A 66 6.84 -6.30 10.73
N ILE A 67 8.08 -6.03 10.35
CA ILE A 67 8.86 -6.83 9.39
C ILE A 67 10.04 -7.46 10.12
N TYR A 68 10.22 -8.77 9.98
CA TYR A 68 11.26 -9.54 10.70
C TYR A 68 12.59 -9.60 9.94
N GLN A 69 12.55 -9.29 8.64
CA GLN A 69 13.75 -9.26 7.78
C GLN A 69 14.50 -7.94 7.91
N SER A 70 15.80 -7.96 7.61
CA SER A 70 16.69 -6.79 7.64
C SER A 70 16.03 -5.53 7.05
N PRO A 71 16.20 -4.36 7.70
CA PRO A 71 15.58 -3.10 7.26
C PRO A 71 16.21 -2.52 5.99
N ASP A 72 17.30 -3.07 5.44
CA ASP A 72 17.88 -2.61 4.18
C ASP A 72 17.20 -3.31 2.98
N ILE A 73 16.12 -2.71 2.49
CA ILE A 73 15.39 -3.14 1.30
C ILE A 73 15.69 -2.14 0.18
N ARG A 74 16.57 -2.53 -0.74
CA ARG A 74 17.08 -1.64 -1.81
C ARG A 74 16.23 -1.58 -3.06
N SER A 75 15.27 -2.49 -3.19
CA SER A 75 14.37 -2.60 -4.34
C SER A 75 12.93 -2.68 -3.88
N PRO A 76 11.95 -2.19 -4.68
CA PRO A 76 10.56 -2.30 -4.32
C PRO A 76 10.16 -3.74 -3.99
N VAL A 77 9.45 -3.93 -2.88
CA VAL A 77 9.00 -5.24 -2.39
C VAL A 77 7.55 -5.16 -1.96
N THR A 78 6.83 -6.27 -2.07
CA THR A 78 5.48 -6.42 -1.53
C THR A 78 5.42 -7.64 -0.63
N PHE A 79 4.93 -7.43 0.57
CA PHE A 79 4.68 -8.46 1.56
C PHE A 79 3.20 -8.75 1.64
N SER A 80 2.85 -10.01 1.89
CA SER A 80 1.47 -10.45 2.11
C SER A 80 1.33 -10.96 3.54
N PHE A 81 0.20 -10.63 4.18
CA PHE A 81 -0.11 -10.98 5.56
C PHE A 81 -1.41 -11.78 5.66
N PRO A 82 -1.45 -12.84 6.48
CA PRO A 82 -0.28 -13.50 7.06
C PRO A 82 0.60 -14.11 5.94
N ASP A 83 1.90 -14.18 6.20
CA ASP A 83 2.81 -14.92 5.33
C ASP A 83 2.70 -16.42 5.61
N GLU A 84 2.67 -17.25 4.56
CA GLU A 84 2.57 -18.71 4.69
C GLU A 84 3.74 -19.31 5.49
N THR A 85 4.91 -18.66 5.44
CA THR A 85 6.11 -19.12 6.16
C THR A 85 6.24 -18.54 7.56
N MET A 86 5.42 -17.54 7.92
CA MET A 86 5.51 -16.74 9.15
C MET A 86 6.89 -16.09 9.36
N ARG A 87 7.63 -15.82 8.27
CA ARG A 87 9.01 -15.25 8.34
C ARG A 87 9.08 -13.79 7.95
N ILE A 88 8.04 -13.27 7.30
CA ILE A 88 8.04 -11.90 6.81
C ILE A 88 7.74 -10.93 7.96
N GLY A 89 6.75 -11.26 8.78
CA GLY A 89 6.29 -10.42 9.88
C GLY A 89 4.78 -10.48 10.05
N ASN A 90 4.21 -9.46 10.69
CA ASN A 90 2.78 -9.37 10.98
C ASN A 90 2.25 -7.95 10.77
N ALA A 91 0.94 -7.83 10.56
CA ALA A 91 0.23 -6.56 10.52
C ALA A 91 -0.91 -6.59 11.53
N PHE A 92 -1.05 -5.53 12.33
CA PHE A 92 -2.08 -5.42 13.36
C PHE A 92 -2.76 -4.06 13.33
N LEU A 93 -4.04 -4.04 13.73
CA LEU A 93 -4.77 -2.85 14.12
C LEU A 93 -4.73 -2.73 15.64
N LEU A 94 -4.15 -1.63 16.13
CA LEU A 94 -4.10 -1.27 17.52
C LEU A 94 -5.31 -0.39 17.87
N LEU A 95 -6.20 -0.94 18.69
CA LEU A 95 -7.40 -0.28 19.18
C LEU A 95 -7.22 0.08 20.67
N PRO A 96 -7.57 1.29 21.12
CA PRO A 96 -7.37 1.72 22.50
C PRO A 96 -8.04 0.78 23.51
N GLY A 97 -7.27 0.29 24.48
CA GLY A 97 -7.80 -0.53 25.58
C GLY A 97 -8.25 -1.93 25.18
N THR A 98 -7.88 -2.42 24.00
CA THR A 98 -8.20 -3.78 23.53
C THR A 98 -6.95 -4.50 23.03
N SER A 99 -7.05 -5.81 22.82
CA SER A 99 -5.97 -6.58 22.22
C SER A 99 -5.79 -6.21 20.73
N PRO A 100 -4.55 -6.19 20.21
CA PRO A 100 -4.29 -6.00 18.79
C PRO A 100 -5.11 -6.95 17.91
N GLU A 101 -5.75 -6.42 16.88
CA GLU A 101 -6.50 -7.22 15.89
C GLU A 101 -5.59 -7.54 14.69
N PRO A 102 -5.41 -8.82 14.30
CA PRO A 102 -4.59 -9.15 13.14
C PRO A 102 -5.23 -8.66 11.84
N LEU A 103 -4.40 -8.14 10.95
CA LEU A 103 -4.77 -7.70 9.62
C LEU A 103 -4.26 -8.67 8.55
N THR A 104 -5.03 -8.80 7.48
CA THR A 104 -4.67 -9.59 6.29
C THR A 104 -4.59 -8.69 5.07
N GLY A 105 -3.75 -9.01 4.10
CA GLY A 105 -3.62 -8.21 2.88
C GLY A 105 -2.18 -7.98 2.47
N LYS A 106 -1.89 -6.82 1.88
CA LYS A 106 -0.57 -6.53 1.29
C LYS A 106 -0.03 -5.19 1.74
N VAL A 107 1.28 -5.15 1.93
CA VAL A 107 2.03 -3.91 2.13
C VAL A 107 3.19 -3.90 1.15
N SER A 108 3.40 -2.78 0.47
CA SER A 108 4.54 -2.58 -0.39
C SER A 108 5.42 -1.45 0.09
N PHE A 109 6.72 -1.61 -0.11
CA PHE A 109 7.74 -0.63 0.22
C PHE A 109 8.51 -0.32 -1.05
N GLN A 110 8.75 0.96 -1.33
CA GLN A 110 9.60 1.35 -2.47
C GLN A 110 11.08 1.10 -2.17
N ARG A 111 11.50 1.50 -0.98
CA ARG A 111 12.85 1.34 -0.44
C ARG A 111 12.78 1.50 1.08
N VAL A 112 13.52 0.68 1.81
CA VAL A 112 13.72 0.85 3.25
C VAL A 112 15.22 1.00 3.47
N GLU A 113 15.62 2.17 3.99
CA GLU A 113 17.01 2.47 4.32
C GLU A 113 17.02 3.37 5.56
N GLN A 114 17.86 3.03 6.53
CA GLN A 114 17.94 3.76 7.78
C GLN A 114 18.33 5.23 7.54
N GLY A 115 17.64 6.14 8.22
CA GLY A 115 17.89 7.58 8.12
C GLY A 115 17.24 8.27 6.91
N PHE A 116 16.59 7.52 6.02
CA PHE A 116 15.81 8.06 4.92
C PHE A 116 14.32 7.84 5.14
N THR A 117 13.49 8.76 4.69
CA THR A 117 12.03 8.58 4.66
C THR A 117 11.67 7.36 3.82
N VAL A 118 10.80 6.52 4.37
CA VAL A 118 10.33 5.30 3.73
C VAL A 118 8.93 5.54 3.18
N GLU A 119 8.73 5.20 1.91
CA GLU A 119 7.42 5.31 1.26
C GLU A 119 6.86 3.93 0.95
N GLY A 120 5.56 3.78 1.13
CA GLY A 120 4.87 2.54 0.83
C GLY A 120 3.38 2.67 0.63
N GLU A 121 2.76 1.55 0.33
CA GLU A 121 1.33 1.37 0.12
C GLU A 121 0.83 0.20 0.95
N PHE A 122 -0.38 0.28 1.45
CA PHE A 122 -1.03 -0.80 2.17
C PHE A 122 -2.47 -0.99 1.68
N ASP A 123 -2.87 -2.25 1.63
CA ASP A 123 -4.24 -2.69 1.39
C ASP A 123 -4.49 -3.86 2.35
N LEU A 124 -5.09 -3.54 3.50
CA LEU A 124 -5.22 -4.42 4.66
C LEU A 124 -6.69 -4.55 5.05
N LEU A 125 -7.04 -5.71 5.61
CA LEU A 125 -8.39 -6.12 5.94
C LEU A 125 -8.43 -6.72 7.34
N THR A 126 -9.42 -6.32 8.13
CA THR A 126 -9.77 -6.99 9.38
C THR A 126 -10.44 -8.34 9.12
N ALA A 127 -10.55 -9.18 10.17
CA ALA A 127 -11.34 -10.42 10.09
C ALA A 127 -12.84 -10.16 9.80
N THR A 128 -13.33 -8.97 10.16
CA THR A 128 -14.71 -8.51 9.90
C THR A 128 -14.91 -7.92 8.49
N GLY A 129 -13.84 -7.79 7.69
CA GLY A 129 -13.89 -7.26 6.33
C GLY A 129 -13.79 -5.73 6.22
N LYS A 130 -13.46 -5.02 7.30
CA LYS A 130 -13.13 -3.58 7.22
C LYS A 130 -11.81 -3.42 6.49
N GLN A 131 -11.81 -2.66 5.40
CA GLN A 131 -10.64 -2.40 4.57
C GLN A 131 -9.96 -1.10 4.97
N PHE A 132 -8.65 -1.14 5.07
CA PHE A 132 -7.75 0.00 5.22
C PHE A 132 -6.83 0.04 4.02
N LYS A 133 -6.93 1.11 3.23
CA LYS A 133 -6.13 1.27 2.02
C LYS A 133 -5.56 2.67 1.94
N GLY A 134 -4.28 2.77 1.63
CA GLY A 134 -3.62 4.06 1.54
C GLY A 134 -2.14 3.97 1.19
N ARG A 135 -1.52 5.13 1.15
CA ARG A 135 -0.09 5.33 1.05
C ARG A 135 0.44 5.82 2.39
N PHE A 136 1.70 5.59 2.68
CA PHE A 136 2.36 6.17 3.85
C PHE A 136 3.73 6.75 3.52
N LYS A 137 4.12 7.74 4.31
CA LYS A 137 5.49 8.25 4.41
C LYS A 137 5.94 8.12 5.85
N ALA A 138 6.89 7.24 6.10
CA ALA A 138 7.35 6.91 7.42
C ALA A 138 8.73 7.52 7.70
N GLU A 139 8.85 8.22 8.82
CA GLU A 139 10.12 8.77 9.31
C GLU A 139 10.67 7.89 10.43
N TRP A 140 11.99 7.72 10.48
CA TRP A 140 12.64 6.99 11.55
C TRP A 140 12.52 7.76 12.86
N GLU A 141 12.11 7.10 13.93
CA GLU A 141 12.19 7.71 15.25
C GLU A 141 13.65 7.96 15.63
N ASN A 142 13.96 9.16 16.13
CA ASN A 142 15.31 9.62 16.46
C ASN A 142 15.86 9.01 17.76
N GLN A 143 15.45 7.79 18.12
CA GLN A 143 15.92 7.14 19.34
C GLN A 143 17.28 6.47 19.08
N PRO A 144 18.28 6.65 19.95
CA PRO A 144 19.54 5.93 19.84
C PRO A 144 19.30 4.45 20.11
N ILE A 145 19.48 3.64 19.08
CA ILE A 145 19.30 2.19 19.14
C ILE A 145 20.61 1.57 19.64
N TYR A 146 20.67 1.23 20.92
CA TYR A 146 21.78 0.48 21.50
C TYR A 146 21.51 -1.02 21.38
N CYS A 147 21.83 -1.60 20.22
CA CYS A 147 21.90 -3.06 20.13
C CYS A 147 23.30 -3.49 20.61
N GLY A 148 23.35 -4.12 21.79
CA GLY A 148 24.57 -4.62 22.44
C GLY A 148 25.00 -6.01 21.98
#